data_AF-A0A365XSP3-F1
#
_entry.id   AF-A0A365XSP3-F1
#
_cell.length_a   1.000
_cell.length_b   1.000
_cell.length_c   1.000
_cell.angle_alpha   90.00
_cell.angle_beta   90.00
_cell.angle_gamma   90.00
#
_symmetry.space_group_name_H-M   'P 1'
#
loop_
_entity.id
_entity.type
_entity.pdbx_description
1 polymer ?
#
loop_
_entity_poly.entity_id
_entity_poly.type
_entity_poly.pdbx_seq_one_letter_code
_entity_poly.pdbx_strand_id
1 'polypeptide(L)'
;MKACILFLTYLLVATNTNSQNYSVIKFLDGLNFNELTNIARKEKKSIFMEVSSPPCDACGKMDQSVYSNDSVAKYMNAHFTSIKIQIIPTNDSTYKQSQLMNKIKEELKITASPLFLFWDTAGNLTHWTKGYLSTDQLIKNGKIALDHNDNFTGRLNSVKNNSLKEKELLQFAVDLTIFRNDSLAYWVAKKYKDSYLEKRDFKTILTADILPVFQNFSRLYTINDSLTKYIYQNKRETDSALKFPSFTDRILEAYIKRDMITPELNSIRQPTKPDWDKIEYKISKQWDSRIAHRTVLDSKINWYKKNNYWNEAAKYQIEKTQKSGFTIFDNNIFWETFVLHCDDPNLLQQAGKCMKEDTDRNPNNYDQLDTYASILYKSGEKKLAIATEQKALTMAEKSNDQEAKKTFLIRLKKMQKEDPSWLE
;
A
#
# COMPACT_ATOMS: atom_id res chain seq x y z
N MET A 1 57.00 73.27 -42.33
CA MET A 1 55.65 73.86 -42.33
C MET A 1 54.63 72.75 -42.49
N LYS A 2 53.69 72.62 -41.52
CA LYS A 2 52.34 72.01 -41.66
C LYS A 2 52.32 70.49 -41.95
N ALA A 3 51.53 69.63 -41.33
CA ALA A 3 50.49 69.76 -40.31
C ALA A 3 50.35 68.39 -39.61
N CYS A 4 50.13 68.40 -38.30
CA CYS A 4 49.68 67.24 -37.54
C CYS A 4 48.24 66.90 -37.96
N ILE A 5 48.00 65.64 -38.35
CA ILE A 5 46.65 65.06 -38.41
C ILE A 5 46.68 63.84 -37.50
N LEU A 6 46.07 63.99 -36.32
CA LEU A 6 45.77 62.88 -35.42
C LEU A 6 44.69 62.01 -36.06
N PHE A 7 45.03 60.77 -36.41
CA PHE A 7 44.04 59.74 -36.72
C PHE A 7 43.70 58.97 -35.44
N LEU A 8 42.53 59.26 -34.88
CA LEU A 8 41.96 58.56 -33.72
C LEU A 8 41.41 57.20 -34.19
N THR A 9 42.18 56.14 -34.07
CA THR A 9 41.72 54.76 -34.34
C THR A 9 40.78 54.29 -33.23
N TYR A 10 39.48 54.23 -33.52
CA TYR A 10 38.48 53.62 -32.66
C TYR A 10 38.63 52.09 -32.75
N LEU A 11 39.20 51.49 -31.71
CA LEU A 11 39.34 50.04 -31.59
C LEU A 11 37.96 49.46 -31.19
N LEU A 12 37.22 48.92 -32.15
CA LEU A 12 36.02 48.11 -31.90
C LEU A 12 36.46 46.78 -31.27
N VAL A 13 36.44 46.70 -29.94
CA VAL A 13 36.55 45.43 -29.22
C VAL A 13 35.23 44.69 -29.43
N ALA A 14 35.23 43.72 -30.34
CA ALA A 14 34.14 42.74 -30.43
C ALA A 14 34.16 41.89 -29.15
N THR A 15 33.25 42.19 -28.22
CA THR A 15 32.98 41.30 -27.10
C THR A 15 32.24 40.08 -27.65
N ASN A 16 32.92 38.94 -27.71
CA ASN A 16 32.25 37.65 -27.92
C ASN A 16 31.36 37.41 -26.70
N THR A 17 30.08 37.75 -26.83
CA THR A 17 29.05 37.32 -25.91
C THR A 17 28.88 35.81 -26.08
N ASN A 18 29.56 35.04 -25.24
CA ASN A 18 29.21 33.63 -25.04
C ASN A 18 27.83 33.60 -24.41
N SER A 19 26.78 33.53 -25.24
CA SER A 19 25.49 33.00 -24.83
C SER A 19 25.78 31.62 -24.24
N GLN A 20 25.56 31.46 -22.93
CA GLN A 20 25.53 30.14 -22.32
C GLN A 20 24.33 29.42 -22.94
N ASN A 21 24.56 28.68 -24.01
CA ASN A 21 23.53 27.83 -24.61
C ASN A 21 23.18 26.76 -23.59
N TYR A 22 22.12 27.01 -22.81
CA TYR A 22 21.55 26.01 -21.91
C TYR A 22 21.10 24.80 -22.74
N SER A 23 21.62 23.62 -22.41
CA SER A 23 21.17 22.39 -23.07
C SER A 23 19.79 22.03 -22.53
N VAL A 24 18.85 21.73 -23.42
CA VAL A 24 17.54 21.15 -23.08
C VAL A 24 17.50 19.70 -23.59
N ILE A 25 16.80 18.81 -22.90
CA ILE A 25 16.57 17.45 -23.41
C ILE A 25 15.84 17.54 -24.75
N LYS A 26 16.34 16.82 -25.76
CA LYS A 26 15.72 16.72 -27.08
C LYS A 26 14.70 15.59 -27.06
N PHE A 27 13.44 15.95 -26.83
CA PHE A 27 12.32 15.02 -26.96
C PHE A 27 11.89 14.92 -28.42
N LEU A 28 11.69 13.70 -28.90
CA LEU A 28 11.10 13.40 -30.20
C LEU A 28 9.58 13.28 -30.05
N ASP A 29 8.85 13.66 -31.10
CA ASP A 29 7.39 13.62 -31.14
C ASP A 29 6.88 12.80 -32.34
N GLY A 30 5.64 12.31 -32.26
CA GLY A 30 4.93 11.72 -33.41
C GLY A 30 5.41 10.34 -33.88
N LEU A 31 6.22 9.63 -33.08
CA LEU A 31 6.79 8.33 -33.43
C LEU A 31 5.96 7.15 -32.88
N ASN A 32 5.90 6.03 -33.62
CA ASN A 32 5.55 4.73 -33.05
C ASN A 32 6.80 4.04 -32.44
N PHE A 33 6.60 2.92 -31.73
CA PHE A 33 7.70 2.21 -31.06
C PHE A 33 8.77 1.69 -32.03
N ASN A 34 8.39 1.23 -33.23
CA ASN A 34 9.32 0.72 -34.22
C ASN A 34 10.19 1.85 -34.81
N GLU A 35 9.61 3.02 -35.05
CA GLU A 35 10.33 4.21 -35.50
C GLU A 35 11.31 4.69 -34.43
N LEU A 36 10.85 4.75 -33.17
CA LEU A 36 11.67 5.13 -32.02
C LEU A 36 12.87 4.19 -31.83
N THR A 37 12.64 2.87 -31.87
CA THR A 37 13.70 1.86 -31.75
C THR A 37 14.68 1.88 -32.92
N ASN A 38 14.22 2.16 -34.14
CA ASN A 38 15.09 2.33 -35.29
C ASN A 38 16.04 3.54 -35.15
N ILE A 39 15.52 4.68 -34.66
CA ILE A 39 16.34 5.87 -34.37
C ILE A 39 17.35 5.55 -33.27
N ALA A 40 16.89 4.95 -32.16
CA ALA A 40 17.73 4.55 -31.03
C ALA A 40 18.90 3.63 -31.45
N ARG A 41 18.64 2.64 -32.31
CA ARG A 41 19.67 1.75 -32.89
C ARG A 41 20.66 2.50 -33.76
N LYS A 42 20.18 3.38 -34.64
CA LYS A 42 21.03 4.18 -35.54
C LYS A 42 21.95 5.12 -34.76
N GLU A 43 21.43 5.74 -33.70
CA GLU A 43 22.19 6.64 -32.83
C GLU A 43 23.00 5.92 -31.76
N LYS A 44 22.81 4.59 -31.60
CA LYS A 44 23.40 3.77 -30.52
C LYS A 44 23.08 4.32 -29.12
N LYS A 45 21.87 4.83 -28.94
CA LYS A 45 21.36 5.35 -27.67
C LYS A 45 20.19 4.50 -27.20
N SER A 46 20.09 4.30 -25.89
CA SER A 46 18.93 3.66 -25.28
C SER A 46 17.68 4.57 -25.41
N ILE A 47 16.51 4.11 -25.04
CA ILE A 47 15.29 4.91 -25.11
C ILE A 47 14.93 5.41 -23.71
N PHE A 48 14.60 6.69 -23.60
CA PHE A 48 13.95 7.26 -22.42
C PHE A 48 12.55 7.74 -22.82
N MET A 49 11.53 7.34 -22.05
CA MET A 49 10.16 7.78 -22.28
C MET A 49 9.54 8.27 -20.99
N GLU A 50 8.99 9.47 -21.06
CA GLU A 50 8.01 9.92 -20.09
C GLU A 50 6.61 9.61 -20.61
N VAL A 51 5.80 8.97 -19.77
CA VAL A 51 4.37 8.79 -19.99
C VAL A 51 3.62 9.56 -18.91
N SER A 52 2.77 10.49 -19.32
CA SER A 52 1.99 11.34 -18.42
C SER A 52 0.50 11.26 -18.69
N SER A 53 -0.33 11.54 -17.68
CA SER A 53 -1.79 11.63 -17.81
C SER A 53 -2.27 12.95 -17.20
N PRO A 54 -2.65 13.96 -18.00
CA PRO A 54 -3.13 15.24 -17.48
C PRO A 54 -4.49 15.13 -16.73
N PRO A 55 -4.77 16.01 -15.75
CA PRO A 55 -3.87 17.02 -15.18
C PRO A 55 -2.74 16.38 -14.35
N CYS A 56 -1.51 16.88 -14.50
CA CYS A 56 -0.31 16.32 -13.86
C CYS A 56 0.66 17.39 -13.36
N ASP A 57 0.56 17.75 -12.08
CA ASP A 57 1.41 18.78 -11.45
C ASP A 57 2.89 18.36 -11.40
N ALA A 58 3.15 17.08 -11.12
CA ALA A 58 4.51 16.55 -11.08
C ALA A 58 5.20 16.64 -12.44
N CYS A 59 4.46 16.44 -13.54
CA CYS A 59 4.99 16.57 -14.90
C CYS A 59 5.43 18.01 -15.19
N GLY A 60 4.59 18.99 -14.83
CA GLY A 60 4.95 20.41 -14.98
C GLY A 60 6.19 20.81 -14.18
N LYS A 61 6.37 20.25 -12.97
CA LYS A 61 7.60 20.46 -12.18
C LYS A 61 8.84 19.87 -12.84
N MET A 62 8.74 18.70 -13.49
CA MET A 62 9.84 18.10 -14.24
C MET A 62 10.28 19.00 -15.39
N ASP A 63 9.34 19.53 -16.17
CA ASP A 63 9.59 20.44 -17.29
C ASP A 63 10.35 21.70 -16.85
N GLN A 64 9.84 22.33 -15.79
CA GLN A 64 10.35 23.62 -15.33
C GLN A 64 11.73 23.51 -14.66
N SER A 65 11.97 22.45 -13.88
CA SER A 65 13.13 22.39 -12.97
C SER A 65 14.15 21.30 -13.29
N VAL A 66 13.73 20.20 -13.93
CA VAL A 66 14.57 19.00 -14.08
C VAL A 66 15.07 18.88 -15.52
N TYR A 67 14.19 18.96 -16.51
CA TYR A 67 14.58 18.83 -17.92
C TYR A 67 15.29 20.06 -18.49
N SER A 68 15.08 21.21 -17.85
CA SER A 68 15.77 22.46 -18.14
C SER A 68 17.15 22.55 -17.47
N ASN A 69 17.52 21.56 -16.64
CA ASN A 69 18.84 21.51 -16.03
C ASN A 69 19.90 21.02 -17.03
N ASP A 70 20.97 21.79 -17.22
CA ASP A 70 22.00 21.53 -18.23
C ASP A 70 22.73 20.18 -18.04
N SER A 71 22.97 19.75 -16.78
CA SER A 71 23.61 18.45 -16.51
C SER A 71 22.70 17.29 -16.88
N VAL A 72 21.41 17.40 -16.58
CA VAL A 72 20.40 16.42 -16.98
C VAL A 72 20.31 16.36 -18.50
N ALA A 73 20.16 17.51 -19.17
CA ALA A 73 20.03 17.58 -20.62
C ALA A 73 21.23 16.99 -21.36
N LYS A 74 22.46 17.33 -20.93
CA LYS A 74 23.69 16.76 -21.49
C LYS A 74 23.73 15.24 -21.33
N TYR A 75 23.44 14.74 -20.13
CA TYR A 75 23.44 13.30 -19.87
C TYR A 75 22.38 12.57 -20.71
N MET A 76 21.14 13.05 -20.69
CA MET A 76 20.04 12.41 -21.40
C MET A 76 20.26 12.41 -22.92
N ASN A 77 20.69 13.54 -23.50
CA ASN A 77 20.93 13.64 -24.94
C ASN A 77 22.12 12.78 -25.41
N ALA A 78 23.11 12.54 -24.55
CA ALA A 78 24.26 11.69 -24.86
C ALA A 78 23.88 10.20 -24.89
N HIS A 79 22.98 9.77 -24.01
CA HIS A 79 22.73 8.35 -23.76
C HIS A 79 21.36 7.84 -24.22
N PHE A 80 20.38 8.74 -24.41
CA PHE A 80 19.01 8.38 -24.67
C PHE A 80 18.39 9.10 -25.87
N THR A 81 17.70 8.34 -26.71
CA THR A 81 16.66 8.84 -27.60
C THR A 81 15.41 9.05 -26.74
N SER A 82 15.09 10.32 -26.46
CA SER A 82 14.06 10.69 -25.50
C SER A 82 12.73 11.01 -26.18
N ILE A 83 11.60 10.58 -25.60
CA ILE A 83 10.24 10.86 -26.09
C ILE A 83 9.29 11.13 -24.92
N LYS A 84 8.26 11.97 -25.14
CA LYS A 84 7.15 12.13 -24.19
C LYS A 84 5.85 11.66 -24.80
N ILE A 85 5.01 11.08 -23.97
CA ILE A 85 3.68 10.64 -24.36
C ILE A 85 2.69 11.11 -23.32
N GLN A 86 1.64 11.78 -23.79
CA GLN A 86 0.51 12.14 -22.98
C GLN A 86 -0.63 11.17 -23.26
N ILE A 87 -1.09 10.48 -22.22
CA ILE A 87 -2.30 9.66 -22.23
C ILE A 87 -3.47 10.61 -21.99
N ILE A 88 -4.17 10.95 -23.05
CA ILE A 88 -5.43 11.70 -22.98
C ILE A 88 -6.57 10.69 -23.12
N PRO A 89 -7.60 10.71 -22.25
CA PRO A 89 -8.73 9.76 -22.30
C PRO A 89 -9.61 9.82 -23.56
N THR A 90 -9.33 10.73 -24.52
CA THR A 90 -10.12 10.91 -25.74
C THR A 90 -9.53 10.12 -26.91
N ASN A 91 -10.35 9.88 -27.94
CA ASN A 91 -9.96 9.17 -29.18
C ASN A 91 -8.88 9.88 -30.03
N ASP A 92 -8.27 10.96 -29.53
CA ASP A 92 -7.28 11.79 -30.24
C ASP A 92 -5.83 11.27 -30.13
N SER A 93 -5.60 10.11 -29.50
CA SER A 93 -4.28 9.48 -29.63
C SER A 93 -4.07 9.08 -31.09
N THR A 94 -3.00 9.58 -31.72
CA THR A 94 -2.64 9.11 -33.06
C THR A 94 -2.49 7.59 -33.07
N TYR A 95 -2.81 6.91 -34.18
CA TYR A 95 -2.66 5.45 -34.30
C TYR A 95 -1.28 4.93 -33.87
N LYS A 96 -0.24 5.75 -34.07
CA LYS A 96 1.14 5.46 -33.64
C LYS A 96 1.31 5.48 -32.12
N GLN A 97 0.69 6.44 -31.44
CA GLN A 97 0.70 6.53 -29.98
C GLN A 97 -0.13 5.40 -29.34
N SER A 98 -1.23 4.98 -29.96
CA SER A 98 -2.05 3.88 -29.41
C SER A 98 -1.34 2.52 -29.45
N GLN A 99 -0.59 2.21 -30.52
CA GLN A 99 0.28 1.02 -30.57
C GLN A 99 1.34 1.02 -29.45
N LEU A 100 1.94 2.19 -29.21
CA LEU A 100 2.91 2.37 -28.15
C LEU A 100 2.28 2.21 -26.75
N MET A 101 1.06 2.72 -26.55
CA MET A 101 0.31 2.53 -25.30
C MET A 101 -0.08 1.08 -25.04
N ASN A 102 -0.41 0.30 -26.07
CA ASN A 102 -0.71 -1.12 -25.88
C ASN A 102 0.53 -1.88 -25.36
N LYS A 103 1.71 -1.61 -25.91
CA LYS A 103 2.97 -2.19 -25.44
C LYS A 103 3.25 -1.86 -23.96
N ILE A 104 2.99 -0.62 -23.54
CA ILE A 104 3.17 -0.21 -22.14
C ILE A 104 2.11 -0.85 -21.22
N LYS A 105 0.85 -0.95 -21.67
CA LYS A 105 -0.23 -1.59 -20.88
C LYS A 105 -0.02 -3.09 -20.70
N GLU A 106 0.53 -3.77 -21.69
CA GLU A 106 0.90 -5.20 -21.60
C GLU A 106 2.03 -5.40 -20.58
N GLU A 107 3.00 -4.50 -20.53
CA GLU A 107 4.19 -4.62 -19.68
C GLU A 107 4.00 -4.05 -18.27
N LEU A 108 3.14 -3.04 -18.09
CA LEU A 108 3.03 -2.27 -16.85
C LEU A 108 1.58 -1.96 -16.48
N LYS A 109 1.18 -2.39 -15.27
CA LYS A 109 -0.09 -1.98 -14.64
C LYS A 109 0.06 -0.56 -14.05
N ILE A 110 -0.09 0.47 -14.87
CA ILE A 110 0.15 1.88 -14.50
C ILE A 110 -0.88 2.38 -13.48
N THR A 111 -0.42 2.95 -12.36
CA THR A 111 -1.30 3.57 -11.35
C THR A 111 -0.82 4.97 -10.89
N ALA A 112 0.21 5.55 -11.53
CA ALA A 112 0.74 6.87 -11.21
C ALA A 112 1.42 7.54 -12.42
N SER A 113 1.46 8.88 -12.45
CA SER A 113 2.05 9.73 -13.50
C SER A 113 2.89 10.86 -12.86
N PRO A 114 4.01 11.29 -13.46
CA PRO A 114 4.63 10.73 -14.66
C PRO A 114 5.23 9.35 -14.41
N LEU A 115 5.27 8.54 -15.45
CA LEU A 115 5.94 7.25 -15.49
C LEU A 115 7.17 7.39 -16.40
N PHE A 116 8.32 7.00 -15.90
CA PHE A 116 9.60 7.08 -16.59
C PHE A 116 10.06 5.69 -16.95
N LEU A 117 10.21 5.44 -18.24
CA LEU A 117 10.50 4.13 -18.79
C LEU A 117 11.79 4.19 -19.60
N PHE A 118 12.60 3.15 -19.47
CA PHE A 118 13.88 3.03 -20.14
C PHE A 118 13.96 1.69 -20.87
N TRP A 119 14.35 1.70 -22.14
CA TRP A 119 14.55 0.50 -22.95
C TRP A 119 15.94 0.48 -23.56
N ASP A 120 16.45 -0.72 -23.80
CA ASP A 120 17.64 -0.90 -24.61
C ASP A 120 17.37 -0.64 -26.10
N THR A 121 18.42 -0.69 -26.91
CA THR A 121 18.33 -0.52 -28.37
C THR A 121 17.60 -1.68 -29.06
N ALA A 122 17.43 -2.83 -28.41
CA ALA A 122 16.65 -3.94 -28.94
C ALA A 122 15.14 -3.75 -28.71
N GLY A 123 14.74 -2.84 -27.82
CA GLY A 123 13.35 -2.57 -27.46
C GLY A 123 12.88 -3.35 -26.23
N ASN A 124 13.80 -3.87 -25.42
CA ASN A 124 13.47 -4.51 -24.13
C ASN A 124 13.48 -3.47 -23.02
N LEU A 125 12.47 -3.53 -22.13
CA LEU A 125 12.39 -2.65 -20.96
C LEU A 125 13.54 -2.98 -20.00
N THR A 126 14.40 -2.00 -19.74
CA THR A 126 15.57 -2.15 -18.85
C THR A 126 15.33 -1.53 -17.49
N HIS A 127 14.55 -0.46 -17.38
CA HIS A 127 14.26 0.15 -16.09
C HIS A 127 12.99 0.98 -16.14
N TRP A 128 12.38 1.21 -14.98
CA TRP A 128 11.31 2.20 -14.85
C TRP A 128 11.20 2.77 -13.45
N THR A 129 10.61 3.95 -13.34
CA THR A 129 10.27 4.62 -12.09
C THR A 129 9.07 5.56 -12.29
N LYS A 130 8.52 6.13 -11.22
CA LYS A 130 7.28 6.92 -11.26
C LYS A 130 7.31 8.11 -10.30
N GLY A 131 6.46 9.10 -10.57
CA GLY A 131 6.32 10.30 -9.75
C GLY A 131 7.43 11.32 -10.03
N TYR A 132 7.45 12.43 -9.28
CA TYR A 132 8.50 13.44 -9.43
C TYR A 132 9.90 12.88 -9.11
N LEU A 133 10.89 13.26 -9.92
CA LEU A 133 12.31 12.96 -9.68
C LEU A 133 13.10 14.27 -9.59
N SER A 134 14.03 14.37 -8.66
CA SER A 134 15.06 15.41 -8.70
C SER A 134 16.04 15.20 -9.87
N THR A 135 16.86 16.21 -10.16
CA THR A 135 17.92 16.15 -11.19
C THR A 135 18.83 14.92 -11.01
N ASP A 136 19.32 14.71 -9.78
CA ASP A 136 20.21 13.60 -9.45
C ASP A 136 19.49 12.26 -9.57
N GLN A 137 18.22 12.21 -9.19
CA GLN A 137 17.42 10.99 -9.30
C GLN A 137 17.21 10.59 -10.76
N LEU A 138 16.91 11.54 -11.67
CA LEU A 138 16.72 11.21 -13.08
C LEU A 138 18.01 10.66 -13.70
N ILE A 139 19.16 11.31 -13.46
CA ILE A 139 20.46 10.82 -13.93
C ILE A 139 20.78 9.44 -13.33
N LYS A 140 20.54 9.26 -12.03
CA LYS A 140 20.75 7.96 -11.36
C LYS A 140 19.90 6.85 -11.99
N ASN A 141 18.62 7.10 -12.24
CA ASN A 141 17.74 6.13 -12.92
C ASN A 141 18.22 5.83 -14.34
N GLY A 142 18.69 6.84 -15.08
CA GLY A 142 19.33 6.64 -16.38
C GLY A 142 20.59 5.79 -16.30
N LYS A 143 21.45 5.98 -15.29
CA LYS A 143 22.62 5.12 -15.07
C LYS A 143 22.23 3.67 -14.79
N ILE A 144 21.25 3.45 -13.91
CA ILE A 144 20.72 2.11 -13.62
C ILE A 144 20.19 1.46 -14.90
N ALA A 145 19.45 2.19 -15.74
CA ALA A 145 18.89 1.66 -16.98
C ALA A 145 19.96 1.15 -17.97
N LEU A 146 21.13 1.79 -17.99
CA LEU A 146 22.25 1.44 -18.87
C LEU A 146 23.16 0.36 -18.28
N ASP A 147 23.06 0.08 -16.98
CA ASP A 147 23.86 -0.95 -16.34
C ASP A 147 23.28 -2.34 -16.63
N HIS A 148 23.99 -3.13 -17.44
CA HIS A 148 23.55 -4.47 -17.85
C HIS A 148 23.41 -5.47 -16.69
N ASN A 149 23.98 -5.20 -15.52
CA ASN A 149 23.85 -6.04 -14.33
C ASN A 149 22.72 -5.55 -13.42
N ASP A 150 22.63 -4.23 -13.21
CA ASP A 150 21.72 -3.64 -12.24
C ASP A 150 20.34 -3.27 -12.80
N ASN A 151 20.18 -3.23 -14.12
CA ASN A 151 18.88 -3.00 -14.74
C ASN A 151 17.94 -4.21 -14.57
N PHE A 152 16.65 -4.02 -14.82
CA PHE A 152 15.62 -5.05 -14.68
C PHE A 152 15.97 -6.35 -15.42
N THR A 153 16.43 -6.24 -16.68
CA THR A 153 16.78 -7.41 -17.50
C THR A 153 18.02 -8.13 -16.95
N GLY A 154 19.04 -7.38 -16.54
CA GLY A 154 20.26 -7.87 -15.90
C GLY A 154 19.98 -8.62 -14.61
N ARG A 155 19.19 -8.01 -13.72
CA ARG A 155 18.75 -8.63 -12.47
C ARG A 155 17.91 -9.86 -12.73
N LEU A 156 16.97 -9.82 -13.68
CA LEU A 156 16.16 -10.99 -14.05
C LEU A 156 17.01 -12.15 -14.60
N ASN A 157 17.98 -11.86 -15.47
CA ASN A 157 18.92 -12.87 -15.96
C ASN A 157 19.79 -13.43 -14.84
N SER A 158 20.23 -12.57 -13.91
CA SER A 158 20.99 -12.99 -12.73
C SER A 158 20.15 -13.87 -11.80
N VAL A 159 18.85 -13.60 -11.65
CA VAL A 159 17.94 -14.52 -10.96
C VAL A 159 17.89 -15.85 -11.71
N LYS A 160 17.64 -15.86 -13.02
CA LYS A 160 17.55 -17.10 -13.82
C LYS A 160 18.83 -17.95 -13.69
N ASN A 161 19.99 -17.32 -13.69
CA ASN A 161 21.30 -17.96 -13.60
C ASN A 161 21.79 -18.25 -12.17
N ASN A 162 21.00 -17.94 -11.13
CA ASN A 162 21.38 -18.08 -9.72
C ASN A 162 22.61 -17.23 -9.29
N SER A 163 22.87 -16.09 -9.94
CA SER A 163 24.04 -15.25 -9.66
C SER A 163 23.77 -14.05 -8.75
N LEU A 164 22.51 -13.72 -8.44
CA LEU A 164 22.20 -12.66 -7.46
C LEU A 164 22.52 -13.10 -6.03
N LYS A 165 23.11 -12.19 -5.27
CA LYS A 165 23.34 -12.39 -3.83
C LYS A 165 22.01 -12.38 -3.08
N GLU A 166 22.01 -12.97 -1.88
CA GLU A 166 20.84 -13.11 -1.01
C GLU A 166 20.04 -11.80 -0.86
N LYS A 167 20.71 -10.72 -0.43
CA LYS A 167 20.06 -9.42 -0.20
C LYS A 167 19.52 -8.80 -1.49
N GLU A 168 20.24 -8.95 -2.60
CA GLU A 168 19.85 -8.42 -3.91
C GLU A 168 18.62 -9.17 -4.46
N LEU A 169 18.55 -10.48 -4.21
CA LEU A 169 17.43 -11.32 -4.62
C LEU A 169 16.13 -10.95 -3.87
N LEU A 170 16.22 -10.78 -2.54
CA LEU A 170 15.07 -10.33 -1.75
C LEU A 170 14.64 -8.92 -2.16
N GLN A 171 15.60 -7.99 -2.30
CA GLN A 171 15.31 -6.63 -2.75
C GLN A 171 14.61 -6.65 -4.11
N PHE A 172 15.07 -7.49 -5.04
CA PHE A 172 14.46 -7.58 -6.36
C PHE A 172 13.03 -8.12 -6.31
N ALA A 173 12.77 -9.13 -5.49
CA ALA A 173 11.42 -9.62 -5.28
C ALA A 173 10.49 -8.49 -4.78
N VAL A 174 10.93 -7.71 -3.78
CA VAL A 174 10.15 -6.59 -3.22
C VAL A 174 9.97 -5.47 -4.25
N ASP A 175 11.00 -5.11 -5.01
CA ASP A 175 10.88 -4.11 -6.08
C ASP A 175 9.77 -4.49 -7.07
N LEU A 176 9.68 -5.78 -7.43
CA LEU A 176 8.65 -6.29 -8.34
C LEU A 176 7.22 -6.15 -7.80
N THR A 177 7.00 -6.17 -6.47
CA THR A 177 5.66 -5.93 -5.90
C THR A 177 5.26 -4.47 -5.97
N ILE A 178 6.22 -3.55 -5.76
CA ILE A 178 6.03 -2.11 -5.95
C ILE A 178 5.62 -1.81 -7.40
N PHE A 179 6.15 -2.61 -8.32
CA PHE A 179 5.86 -2.52 -9.75
C PHE A 179 4.65 -3.34 -10.22
N ARG A 180 3.89 -3.97 -9.31
CA ARG A 180 2.69 -4.79 -9.63
C ARG A 180 2.97 -5.96 -10.58
N ASN A 181 4.21 -6.44 -10.62
CA ASN A 181 4.59 -7.64 -11.36
C ASN A 181 4.49 -8.86 -10.44
N ASP A 182 3.29 -9.11 -9.91
CA ASP A 182 3.06 -10.01 -8.78
C ASP A 182 3.50 -11.46 -9.05
N SER A 183 3.27 -11.97 -10.27
CA SER A 183 3.68 -13.33 -10.66
C SER A 183 5.20 -13.48 -10.67
N LEU A 184 5.92 -12.51 -11.23
CA LEU A 184 7.38 -12.53 -11.23
C LEU A 184 7.92 -12.32 -9.82
N ALA A 185 7.36 -11.38 -9.06
CA ALA A 185 7.73 -11.13 -7.66
C ALA A 185 7.61 -12.41 -6.82
N TYR A 186 6.49 -13.13 -6.97
CA TYR A 186 6.26 -14.40 -6.29
C TYR A 186 7.28 -15.47 -6.71
N TRP A 187 7.59 -15.59 -8.00
CA TRP A 187 8.59 -16.53 -8.49
C TRP A 187 10.00 -16.23 -7.94
N VAL A 188 10.42 -14.96 -7.93
CA VAL A 188 11.71 -14.54 -7.37
C VAL A 188 11.75 -14.78 -5.86
N ALA A 189 10.67 -14.42 -5.13
CA ALA A 189 10.57 -14.64 -3.69
C ALA A 189 10.56 -16.14 -3.32
N LYS A 190 9.91 -16.99 -4.12
CA LYS A 190 9.97 -18.45 -3.96
C LYS A 190 11.40 -18.95 -4.12
N LYS A 191 12.12 -18.45 -5.13
CA LYS A 191 13.52 -18.80 -5.34
C LYS A 191 14.41 -18.37 -4.17
N TYR A 192 14.15 -17.20 -3.58
CA TYR A 192 14.80 -16.75 -2.35
C TYR A 192 14.54 -17.72 -1.18
N LYS A 193 13.28 -18.11 -0.95
CA LYS A 193 12.91 -19.10 0.07
C LYS A 193 13.66 -20.42 -0.12
N ASP A 194 13.58 -21.00 -1.33
CA ASP A 194 14.14 -22.33 -1.64
C ASP A 194 15.68 -22.35 -1.60
N SER A 195 16.32 -21.23 -1.95
CA SER A 195 17.79 -21.16 -2.05
C SER A 195 18.47 -20.77 -0.75
N TYR A 196 17.81 -19.95 0.08
CA TYR A 196 18.42 -19.35 1.26
C TYR A 196 17.70 -19.70 2.56
N LEU A 197 16.38 -19.52 2.64
CA LEU A 197 15.68 -19.62 3.91
C LEU A 197 15.55 -21.07 4.39
N GLU A 198 15.14 -21.98 3.52
CA GLU A 198 14.92 -23.40 3.89
C GLU A 198 16.22 -24.20 4.10
N LYS A 199 17.38 -23.62 3.76
CA LYS A 199 18.69 -24.30 3.84
C LYS A 199 19.57 -23.83 4.99
N ARG A 200 19.10 -22.85 5.77
CA ARG A 200 19.89 -22.20 6.82
C ARG A 200 19.30 -22.47 8.19
N ASP A 201 20.13 -22.25 9.20
CA ASP A 201 19.66 -22.22 10.58
C ASP A 201 18.66 -21.07 10.77
N PHE A 202 17.42 -21.41 11.09
CA PHE A 202 16.32 -20.45 11.26
C PHE A 202 16.62 -19.39 12.30
N LYS A 203 17.37 -19.74 13.35
CA LYS A 203 17.80 -18.77 14.37
C LYS A 203 18.64 -17.63 13.78
N THR A 204 19.48 -17.94 12.78
CA THR A 204 20.37 -16.94 12.17
C THR A 204 19.68 -16.04 11.16
N ILE A 205 18.65 -16.54 10.46
CA ILE A 205 17.96 -15.79 9.40
C ILE A 205 16.82 -14.90 9.93
N LEU A 206 16.25 -15.22 11.09
CA LEU A 206 15.15 -14.46 11.70
C LEU A 206 15.67 -13.17 12.33
N THR A 207 15.87 -12.16 11.48
CA THR A 207 16.22 -10.78 11.87
C THR A 207 15.26 -9.79 11.20
N ALA A 208 15.28 -8.52 11.59
CA ALA A 208 14.41 -7.50 11.00
C ALA A 208 14.52 -7.41 9.46
N ASP A 209 15.66 -7.80 8.86
CA ASP A 209 15.89 -7.81 7.41
C ASP A 209 14.93 -8.75 6.65
N ILE A 210 14.34 -9.75 7.32
CA ILE A 210 13.41 -10.72 6.68
C ILE A 210 11.94 -10.29 6.73
N LEU A 211 11.60 -9.23 7.48
CA LEU A 211 10.22 -8.73 7.57
C LEU A 211 9.55 -8.48 6.21
N PRO A 212 10.23 -7.92 5.19
CA PRO A 212 9.64 -7.74 3.86
C PRO A 212 9.13 -9.04 3.23
N VAL A 213 9.71 -10.20 3.58
CA VAL A 213 9.24 -11.51 3.11
C VAL A 213 7.83 -11.78 3.60
N PHE A 214 7.58 -11.60 4.90
CA PHE A 214 6.27 -11.85 5.48
C PHE A 214 5.25 -10.78 5.07
N GLN A 215 5.68 -9.52 4.93
CA GLN A 215 4.80 -8.42 4.54
C GLN A 215 4.32 -8.54 3.09
N ASN A 216 5.22 -8.91 2.17
CA ASN A 216 4.92 -8.94 0.73
C ASN A 216 4.56 -10.34 0.21
N PHE A 217 5.09 -11.38 0.84
CA PHE A 217 5.01 -12.76 0.35
C PHE A 217 4.51 -13.75 1.40
N SER A 218 3.63 -13.31 2.31
CA SER A 218 2.99 -14.19 3.31
C SER A 218 2.36 -15.46 2.71
N ARG A 219 1.91 -15.41 1.46
CA ARG A 219 1.34 -16.55 0.71
C ARG A 219 2.35 -17.63 0.31
N LEU A 220 3.66 -17.40 0.46
CA LEU A 220 4.69 -18.43 0.23
C LEU A 220 4.81 -19.44 1.37
N TYR A 221 4.27 -19.10 2.54
CA TYR A 221 4.34 -19.93 3.73
C TYR A 221 2.95 -20.37 4.13
N THR A 222 2.92 -21.56 4.71
CA THR A 222 1.78 -22.33 5.18
C THR A 222 2.04 -22.82 6.59
N ILE A 223 1.00 -23.33 7.21
CA ILE A 223 1.08 -24.03 8.50
C ILE A 223 2.05 -25.22 8.49
N ASN A 224 2.39 -25.78 7.32
CA ASN A 224 3.20 -26.98 7.19
C ASN A 224 4.70 -26.69 7.04
N ASP A 225 5.08 -25.46 6.69
CA ASP A 225 6.47 -25.09 6.46
C ASP A 225 7.31 -25.19 7.74
N SER A 226 8.55 -25.65 7.58
CA SER A 226 9.51 -25.81 8.68
C SER A 226 9.77 -24.49 9.40
N LEU A 227 9.90 -23.39 8.65
CA LEU A 227 10.06 -22.05 9.22
C LEU A 227 8.84 -21.64 10.06
N THR A 228 7.61 -21.93 9.61
CA THR A 228 6.39 -21.62 10.36
C THR A 228 6.36 -22.36 11.70
N LYS A 229 6.70 -23.66 11.70
CA LYS A 229 6.79 -24.47 12.92
C LYS A 229 7.87 -23.95 13.87
N TYR A 230 9.02 -23.56 13.33
CA TYR A 230 10.09 -22.97 14.12
C TYR A 230 9.68 -21.64 14.77
N ILE A 231 9.04 -20.74 14.01
CA ILE A 231 8.52 -19.46 14.51
C ILE A 231 7.57 -19.69 15.68
N TYR A 232 6.69 -20.68 15.57
CA TYR A 232 5.78 -21.05 16.65
C TYR A 232 6.50 -21.55 17.91
N GLN A 233 7.45 -22.48 17.74
CA GLN A 233 8.22 -23.05 18.85
C GLN A 233 9.11 -22.02 19.56
N ASN A 234 9.56 -20.98 18.84
CA ASN A 234 10.49 -19.97 19.31
C ASN A 234 9.86 -18.58 19.30
N LYS A 235 8.59 -18.49 19.73
CA LYS A 235 7.78 -17.26 19.60
C LYS A 235 8.45 -16.02 20.21
N ARG A 236 8.96 -16.10 21.44
CA ARG A 236 9.49 -14.93 22.16
C ARG A 236 10.78 -14.45 21.52
N GLU A 237 11.65 -15.39 21.18
CA GLU A 237 12.92 -15.18 20.52
C GLU A 237 12.70 -14.58 19.13
N THR A 238 11.73 -15.11 18.38
CA THR A 238 11.36 -14.62 17.05
C THR A 238 10.85 -13.18 17.12
N ASP A 239 9.85 -12.90 17.95
CA ASP A 239 9.28 -11.55 18.08
C ASP A 239 10.35 -10.52 18.51
N SER A 240 11.26 -10.92 19.39
CA SER A 240 12.40 -10.10 19.83
C SER A 240 13.42 -9.85 18.70
N ALA A 241 13.85 -10.90 18.00
CA ALA A 241 14.86 -10.80 16.94
C ALA A 241 14.35 -10.01 15.73
N LEU A 242 13.06 -10.10 15.43
CA LEU A 242 12.40 -9.31 14.40
C LEU A 242 12.09 -7.86 14.85
N LYS A 243 12.22 -7.56 16.15
CA LYS A 243 11.81 -6.28 16.75
C LYS A 243 10.35 -5.93 16.43
N PHE A 244 9.50 -6.94 16.39
CA PHE A 244 8.09 -6.82 16.04
C PHE A 244 7.26 -7.56 17.10
N PRO A 245 6.75 -6.84 18.13
CA PRO A 245 5.92 -7.45 19.16
C PRO A 245 4.67 -8.12 18.58
N SER A 246 4.38 -9.34 19.04
CA SER A 246 3.23 -10.14 18.59
C SER A 246 3.26 -10.53 17.11
N PHE A 247 4.42 -10.49 16.45
CA PHE A 247 4.57 -10.94 15.06
C PHE A 247 4.11 -12.38 14.88
N THR A 248 4.62 -13.28 15.72
CA THR A 248 4.35 -14.73 15.65
C THR A 248 2.85 -15.01 15.74
N ASP A 249 2.18 -14.36 16.68
CA ASP A 249 0.73 -14.48 16.85
C ASP A 249 -0.01 -14.03 15.58
N ARG A 250 0.32 -12.86 15.04
CA ARG A 250 -0.35 -12.31 13.84
C ARG A 250 -0.15 -13.19 12.60
N ILE A 251 1.07 -13.68 12.38
CA ILE A 251 1.37 -14.45 11.17
C ILE A 251 0.76 -15.85 11.25
N LEU A 252 0.80 -16.49 12.41
CA LEU A 252 0.20 -17.80 12.61
C LEU A 252 -1.32 -17.75 12.47
N GLU A 253 -1.99 -16.72 13.00
CA GLU A 253 -3.44 -16.54 12.81
C GLU A 253 -3.82 -16.39 11.35
N ALA A 254 -3.04 -15.62 10.59
CA ALA A 254 -3.26 -15.47 9.16
C ALA A 254 -3.13 -16.83 8.43
N TYR A 255 -2.13 -17.64 8.80
CA TYR A 255 -1.91 -18.95 8.18
C TYR A 255 -2.96 -19.97 8.61
N ILE A 256 -3.30 -20.07 9.89
CA ILE A 256 -4.35 -20.95 10.41
C ILE A 256 -5.70 -20.60 9.76
N LYS A 257 -6.06 -19.31 9.70
CA LYS A 257 -7.28 -18.86 9.05
C LYS A 257 -7.33 -19.26 7.58
N ARG A 258 -6.23 -19.07 6.84
CA ARG A 258 -6.16 -19.40 5.41
C ARG A 258 -6.14 -20.90 5.16
N ASP A 259 -5.36 -21.67 5.91
CA ASP A 259 -5.05 -23.07 5.61
C ASP A 259 -5.99 -24.06 6.31
N MET A 260 -6.56 -23.70 7.47
CA MET A 260 -7.41 -24.59 8.26
C MET A 260 -8.88 -24.15 8.31
N ILE A 261 -9.16 -22.85 8.39
CA ILE A 261 -10.55 -22.36 8.55
C ILE A 261 -11.21 -22.12 7.19
N THR A 262 -10.54 -21.40 6.28
CA THR A 262 -11.13 -21.00 4.99
C THR A 262 -11.61 -22.20 4.16
N PRO A 263 -10.86 -23.33 4.06
CA PRO A 263 -11.35 -24.50 3.32
C PRO A 263 -12.62 -25.10 3.92
N GLU A 264 -12.71 -25.17 5.25
CA GLU A 264 -13.90 -25.66 5.96
C GLU A 264 -15.09 -24.75 5.67
N LEU A 265 -14.91 -23.42 5.75
CA LEU A 265 -15.97 -22.45 5.47
C LEU A 265 -16.43 -22.47 4.00
N ASN A 266 -15.51 -22.64 3.05
CA ASN A 266 -15.85 -22.72 1.63
C ASN A 266 -16.63 -24.00 1.26
N SER A 267 -16.55 -25.04 2.09
CA SER A 267 -17.31 -26.28 1.89
C SER A 267 -18.76 -26.19 2.36
N ILE A 268 -19.10 -25.16 3.16
CA ILE A 268 -20.41 -25.01 3.78
C ILE A 268 -21.38 -24.38 2.79
N ARG A 269 -22.56 -25.00 2.66
CA ARG A 269 -23.68 -24.45 1.90
C ARG A 269 -24.74 -23.91 2.86
N GLN A 270 -25.21 -22.70 2.60
CA GLN A 270 -26.34 -22.13 3.35
C GLN A 270 -27.57 -23.04 3.22
N PRO A 271 -28.40 -23.15 4.28
CA PRO A 271 -28.37 -22.38 5.54
C PRO A 271 -27.52 -23.01 6.66
N THR A 272 -26.67 -23.98 6.36
CA THR A 272 -25.87 -24.69 7.37
C THR A 272 -24.87 -23.75 8.05
N LYS A 273 -24.79 -23.79 9.39
CA LYS A 273 -23.79 -23.04 10.16
C LYS A 273 -22.50 -23.87 10.33
N PRO A 274 -21.31 -23.24 10.41
CA PRO A 274 -20.07 -23.95 10.67
C PRO A 274 -20.09 -24.61 12.05
N ASP A 275 -19.56 -25.83 12.11
CA ASP A 275 -19.25 -26.50 13.37
C ASP A 275 -17.96 -25.89 13.93
N TRP A 276 -18.12 -24.79 14.63
CA TRP A 276 -17.00 -24.02 15.17
C TRP A 276 -16.20 -24.79 16.22
N ASP A 277 -16.85 -25.64 17.00
CA ASP A 277 -16.19 -26.43 18.04
C ASP A 277 -15.30 -27.50 17.41
N LYS A 278 -15.76 -28.14 16.33
CA LYS A 278 -14.93 -29.04 15.53
C LYS A 278 -13.75 -28.32 14.87
N ILE A 279 -13.96 -27.12 14.32
CA ILE A 279 -12.88 -26.32 13.73
C ILE A 279 -11.84 -25.95 14.80
N GLU A 280 -12.28 -25.47 15.97
CA GLU A 280 -11.41 -25.11 17.09
C GLU A 280 -10.66 -26.31 17.66
N TYR A 281 -11.33 -27.45 17.78
CA TYR A 281 -10.71 -28.73 18.17
C TYR A 281 -9.61 -29.14 17.18
N LYS A 282 -9.88 -29.08 15.87
CA LYS A 282 -8.89 -29.43 14.84
C LYS A 282 -7.64 -28.55 14.91
N ILE A 283 -7.82 -27.25 15.15
CA ILE A 283 -6.71 -26.30 15.27
C ILE A 283 -5.93 -26.52 16.57
N SER A 284 -6.62 -26.68 17.71
CA SER A 284 -5.99 -26.90 19.02
C SER A 284 -5.22 -28.23 19.15
N LYS A 285 -5.43 -29.17 18.22
CA LYS A 285 -4.60 -30.38 18.10
C LYS A 285 -3.23 -30.12 17.48
N GLN A 286 -3.07 -29.05 16.70
CA GLN A 286 -1.83 -28.71 16.02
C GLN A 286 -1.14 -27.48 16.63
N TRP A 287 -1.92 -26.60 17.26
CA TRP A 287 -1.49 -25.31 17.80
C TRP A 287 -2.03 -25.14 19.23
N ASP A 288 -1.50 -24.19 20.00
CA ASP A 288 -1.98 -23.98 21.37
C ASP A 288 -3.46 -23.56 21.41
N SER A 289 -4.14 -23.87 22.52
CA SER A 289 -5.57 -23.59 22.67
C SER A 289 -5.89 -22.10 22.61
N ARG A 290 -4.97 -21.22 23.05
CA ARG A 290 -5.16 -19.78 23.04
C ARG A 290 -5.17 -19.24 21.61
N ILE A 291 -4.22 -19.63 20.75
CA ILE A 291 -4.24 -19.21 19.33
C ILE A 291 -5.42 -19.83 18.58
N ALA A 292 -5.76 -21.09 18.86
CA ALA A 292 -6.93 -21.75 18.26
C ALA A 292 -8.21 -20.97 18.56
N HIS A 293 -8.47 -20.72 19.84
CA HIS A 293 -9.65 -19.98 20.29
C HIS A 293 -9.71 -18.58 19.70
N ARG A 294 -8.63 -17.81 19.75
CA ARG A 294 -8.60 -16.42 19.23
C ARG A 294 -8.84 -16.36 17.72
N THR A 295 -8.17 -17.23 16.95
CA THR A 295 -8.34 -17.28 15.48
C THR A 295 -9.77 -17.68 15.08
N VAL A 296 -10.34 -18.64 15.82
CA VAL A 296 -11.69 -19.14 15.57
C VAL A 296 -12.73 -18.11 15.98
N LEU A 297 -12.57 -17.42 17.11
CA LEU A 297 -13.46 -16.34 17.54
C LEU A 297 -13.52 -15.21 16.50
N ASP A 298 -12.38 -14.78 15.98
CA ASP A 298 -12.32 -13.77 14.91
C ASP A 298 -12.99 -14.25 13.62
N SER A 299 -12.87 -15.54 13.31
CA SER A 299 -13.51 -16.13 12.14
C SER A 299 -15.03 -16.30 12.33
N LYS A 300 -15.48 -16.63 13.54
CA LYS A 300 -16.90 -16.68 13.96
C LYS A 300 -17.57 -15.34 13.68
N ILE A 301 -17.04 -14.26 14.26
CA ILE A 301 -17.59 -12.90 14.15
C ILE A 301 -17.73 -12.53 12.66
N ASN A 302 -16.66 -12.67 11.88
CA ASN A 302 -16.66 -12.30 10.46
C ASN A 302 -17.66 -13.13 9.63
N TRP A 303 -17.75 -14.43 9.88
CA TRP A 303 -18.67 -15.30 9.15
C TRP A 303 -20.13 -14.95 9.47
N TYR A 304 -20.47 -14.75 10.75
CA TYR A 304 -21.84 -14.40 11.14
C TYR A 304 -22.27 -13.04 10.56
N LYS A 305 -21.39 -12.02 10.61
CA LYS A 305 -21.65 -10.73 9.96
C LYS A 305 -21.90 -10.87 8.46
N LYS A 306 -21.03 -11.60 7.75
CA LYS A 306 -21.15 -11.81 6.29
C LYS A 306 -22.46 -12.51 5.89
N ASN A 307 -23.04 -13.31 6.79
CA ASN A 307 -24.27 -14.06 6.54
C ASN A 307 -25.49 -13.46 7.28
N ASN A 308 -25.41 -12.21 7.73
CA ASN A 308 -26.49 -11.46 8.40
C ASN A 308 -27.01 -12.07 9.72
N TYR A 309 -26.22 -12.91 10.39
CA TYR A 309 -26.52 -13.45 11.72
C TYR A 309 -25.99 -12.50 12.81
N TRP A 310 -26.62 -11.34 12.92
CA TRP A 310 -26.08 -10.23 13.72
C TRP A 310 -26.08 -10.47 15.23
N ASN A 311 -27.06 -11.19 15.77
CA ASN A 311 -27.09 -11.52 17.20
C ASN A 311 -25.95 -12.47 17.59
N GLU A 312 -25.62 -13.45 16.74
CA GLU A 312 -24.46 -14.31 16.96
C GLU A 312 -23.14 -13.53 16.83
N ALA A 313 -23.02 -12.67 15.83
CA ALA A 313 -21.86 -11.79 15.70
C ALA A 313 -21.67 -10.90 16.95
N ALA A 314 -22.76 -10.30 17.43
CA ALA A 314 -22.81 -9.49 18.64
C ALA A 314 -22.35 -10.26 19.88
N LYS A 315 -22.89 -11.47 20.10
CA LYS A 315 -22.48 -12.36 21.20
C LYS A 315 -20.97 -12.61 21.20
N TYR A 316 -20.42 -13.01 20.06
CA TYR A 316 -18.99 -13.33 19.97
C TYR A 316 -18.10 -12.07 20.01
N GLN A 317 -18.60 -10.93 19.57
CA GLN A 317 -17.90 -9.65 19.72
C GLN A 317 -17.78 -9.25 21.21
N ILE A 318 -18.85 -9.42 22.00
CA ILE A 318 -18.80 -9.22 23.47
C ILE A 318 -17.75 -10.14 24.09
N GLU A 319 -17.77 -11.43 23.75
CA GLU A 319 -16.79 -12.40 24.26
C GLU A 319 -15.35 -11.98 23.96
N LYS A 320 -15.08 -11.54 22.73
CA LYS A 320 -13.76 -11.07 22.30
C LYS A 320 -13.31 -9.85 23.11
N THR A 321 -14.19 -8.87 23.25
CA THR A 321 -13.91 -7.62 23.96
C THR A 321 -13.68 -7.86 25.46
N GLN A 322 -14.45 -8.74 26.10
CA GLN A 322 -14.25 -9.11 27.51
C GLN A 322 -12.90 -9.79 27.75
N LYS A 323 -12.42 -10.61 26.80
CA LYS A 323 -11.14 -11.33 26.93
C LYS A 323 -9.93 -10.46 26.59
N SER A 324 -10.06 -9.57 25.61
CA SER A 324 -8.92 -8.82 25.04
C SER A 324 -8.87 -7.36 25.49
N GLY A 325 -9.94 -6.86 26.10
CA GLY A 325 -10.17 -5.45 26.35
C GLY A 325 -10.68 -4.71 25.11
N PHE A 326 -11.31 -3.56 25.35
CA PHE A 326 -11.75 -2.65 24.29
C PHE A 326 -10.56 -1.84 23.74
N THR A 327 -10.47 -1.75 22.42
CA THR A 327 -9.47 -0.98 21.66
C THR A 327 -10.13 0.14 20.85
N ILE A 328 -9.34 1.12 20.39
CA ILE A 328 -9.85 2.23 19.56
C ILE A 328 -10.55 1.76 18.27
N PHE A 329 -10.18 0.60 17.74
CA PHE A 329 -10.77 0.04 16.52
C PHE A 329 -12.14 -0.60 16.77
N ASP A 330 -12.45 -0.94 18.03
CA ASP A 330 -13.70 -1.60 18.38
C ASP A 330 -14.90 -0.65 18.34
N ASN A 331 -14.70 0.68 18.42
CA ASN A 331 -15.81 1.64 18.40
C ASN A 331 -16.69 1.48 17.14
N ASN A 332 -16.05 1.46 15.97
CA ASN A 332 -16.78 1.27 14.70
C ASN A 332 -17.41 -0.11 14.59
N ILE A 333 -16.76 -1.14 15.16
CA ILE A 333 -17.31 -2.51 15.20
C ILE A 333 -18.55 -2.55 16.09
N PHE A 334 -18.53 -1.87 17.23
CA PHE A 334 -19.65 -1.80 18.15
C PHE A 334 -20.81 -1.00 17.58
N TRP A 335 -20.52 0.13 16.91
CA TRP A 335 -21.53 0.88 16.17
C TRP A 335 -22.23 -0.01 15.12
N GLU A 336 -21.47 -0.61 14.20
CA GLU A 336 -22.02 -1.48 13.17
C GLU A 336 -22.82 -2.65 13.76
N THR A 337 -22.23 -3.36 14.73
CA THR A 337 -22.82 -4.61 15.23
C THR A 337 -24.02 -4.35 16.14
N PHE A 338 -23.92 -3.41 17.08
CA PHE A 338 -24.94 -3.22 18.12
C PHE A 338 -25.94 -2.14 17.77
N VAL A 339 -25.48 -0.99 17.28
CA VAL A 339 -26.37 0.13 16.98
C VAL A 339 -27.18 -0.16 15.71
N LEU A 340 -26.52 -0.54 14.61
CA LEU A 340 -27.20 -0.73 13.33
C LEU A 340 -27.95 -2.06 13.21
N HIS A 341 -27.46 -3.14 13.86
CA HIS A 341 -27.93 -4.49 13.52
C HIS A 341 -28.38 -5.40 14.68
N CYS A 342 -28.04 -5.11 15.93
CA CYS A 342 -28.45 -5.96 17.08
C CYS A 342 -29.71 -5.41 17.73
N ASP A 343 -30.77 -6.22 17.79
CA ASP A 343 -32.03 -5.85 18.46
C ASP A 343 -32.29 -6.66 19.74
N ASP A 344 -31.37 -7.58 20.10
CA ASP A 344 -31.46 -8.36 21.34
C ASP A 344 -31.15 -7.47 22.57
N PRO A 345 -32.11 -7.26 23.50
CA PRO A 345 -31.92 -6.36 24.63
C PRO A 345 -30.81 -6.80 25.59
N ASN A 346 -30.60 -8.11 25.76
CA ASN A 346 -29.59 -8.64 26.67
C ASN A 346 -28.18 -8.47 26.08
N LEU A 347 -28.03 -8.63 24.77
CA LEU A 347 -26.77 -8.34 24.09
C LEU A 347 -26.46 -6.84 24.12
N LEU A 348 -27.45 -5.98 23.90
CA LEU A 348 -27.30 -4.52 23.99
C LEU A 348 -26.86 -4.07 25.39
N GLN A 349 -27.45 -4.65 26.44
CA GLN A 349 -27.05 -4.35 27.81
C GLN A 349 -25.60 -4.76 28.10
N GLN A 350 -25.17 -5.93 27.60
CA GLN A 350 -23.78 -6.38 27.73
C GLN A 350 -22.79 -5.52 26.92
N ALA A 351 -23.18 -5.10 25.71
CA ALA A 351 -22.40 -4.16 24.93
C ALA A 351 -22.26 -2.81 25.63
N GLY A 352 -23.33 -2.33 26.27
CA GLY A 352 -23.31 -1.13 27.11
C GLY A 352 -22.31 -1.23 28.26
N LYS A 353 -22.19 -2.39 28.92
CA LYS A 353 -21.15 -2.62 29.94
C LYS A 353 -19.74 -2.52 29.37
N CYS A 354 -19.50 -3.12 28.20
CA CYS A 354 -18.19 -3.05 27.52
C CYS A 354 -17.84 -1.59 27.15
N MET A 355 -18.78 -0.83 26.58
CA MET A 355 -18.59 0.58 26.26
C MET A 355 -18.41 1.46 27.50
N LYS A 356 -19.08 1.13 28.61
CA LYS A 356 -18.88 1.83 29.88
C LYS A 356 -17.45 1.68 30.37
N GLU A 357 -16.91 0.46 30.40
CA GLU A 357 -15.51 0.21 30.79
C GLU A 357 -14.52 0.97 29.92
N ASP A 358 -14.80 1.11 28.62
CA ASP A 358 -13.97 1.87 27.70
C ASP A 358 -14.06 3.39 27.94
N THR A 359 -15.28 3.93 28.02
CA THR A 359 -15.52 5.36 28.24
C THR A 359 -15.11 5.83 29.64
N ASP A 360 -15.09 4.95 30.64
CA ASP A 360 -14.50 5.23 31.96
C ASP A 360 -12.97 5.37 31.88
N ARG A 361 -12.30 4.54 31.07
CA ARG A 361 -10.84 4.63 30.83
C ARG A 361 -10.46 5.78 29.91
N ASN A 362 -11.33 6.10 28.94
CA ASN A 362 -11.12 7.11 27.90
C ASN A 362 -12.23 8.17 27.93
N PRO A 363 -12.40 8.91 29.05
CA PRO A 363 -13.56 9.80 29.26
C PRO A 363 -13.60 11.01 28.32
N ASN A 364 -12.51 11.23 27.57
CA ASN A 364 -12.33 12.35 26.66
C ASN A 364 -12.50 11.99 25.18
N ASN A 365 -12.98 10.80 24.86
CA ASN A 365 -13.26 10.39 23.49
C ASN A 365 -14.77 10.53 23.19
N TYR A 366 -15.16 11.60 22.51
CA TYR A 366 -16.57 11.87 22.23
C TYR A 366 -17.20 10.89 21.24
N ASP A 367 -16.41 10.27 20.33
CA ASP A 367 -16.92 9.25 19.39
C ASP A 367 -17.34 7.96 20.11
N GLN A 368 -16.55 7.59 21.14
CA GLN A 368 -16.87 6.47 22.01
C GLN A 368 -18.07 6.76 22.91
N LEU A 369 -18.19 8.00 23.40
CA LEU A 369 -19.35 8.43 24.17
C LEU A 369 -20.64 8.41 23.33
N ASP A 370 -20.60 8.85 22.08
CA ASP A 370 -21.73 8.81 21.15
C ASP A 370 -22.18 7.37 20.85
N THR A 371 -21.22 6.47 20.59
CA THR A 371 -21.52 5.05 20.38
C THR A 371 -22.12 4.44 21.66
N TYR A 372 -21.58 4.78 22.82
CA TYR A 372 -22.11 4.33 24.10
C TYR A 372 -23.53 4.85 24.35
N ALA A 373 -23.79 6.13 24.10
CA ALA A 373 -25.11 6.73 24.23
C ALA A 373 -26.14 6.05 23.33
N SER A 374 -25.77 5.75 22.08
CA SER A 374 -26.64 5.06 21.13
C SER A 374 -26.96 3.63 21.58
N ILE A 375 -25.99 2.88 22.11
CA ILE A 375 -26.22 1.53 22.67
C ILE A 375 -27.11 1.61 23.92
N LEU A 376 -26.86 2.57 24.82
CA LEU A 376 -27.70 2.80 26.01
C LEU A 376 -29.14 3.07 25.60
N TYR A 377 -29.34 3.96 24.62
CA TYR A 377 -30.65 4.32 24.13
C TYR A 377 -31.39 3.09 23.57
N LYS A 378 -30.72 2.31 22.72
CA LYS A 378 -31.28 1.08 22.14
C LYS A 378 -31.55 -0.01 23.19
N SER A 379 -30.76 -0.05 24.27
CA SER A 379 -30.97 -0.96 25.41
C SER A 379 -32.11 -0.53 26.35
N GLY A 380 -32.69 0.66 26.17
CA GLY A 380 -33.78 1.20 26.98
C GLY A 380 -33.34 2.16 28.10
N GLU A 381 -32.04 2.36 28.32
CA GLU A 381 -31.47 3.26 29.34
C GLU A 381 -31.52 4.74 28.89
N LYS A 382 -32.71 5.21 28.46
CA LYS A 382 -32.91 6.48 27.73
C LYS A 382 -32.36 7.70 28.47
N LYS A 383 -32.55 7.79 29.79
CA LYS A 383 -32.09 8.94 30.59
C LYS A 383 -30.56 9.05 30.59
N LEU A 384 -29.88 7.91 30.76
CA LEU A 384 -28.42 7.87 30.76
C LEU A 384 -27.89 8.14 29.35
N ALA A 385 -28.54 7.61 28.32
CA ALA A 385 -28.19 7.87 26.93
C ALA A 385 -28.19 9.36 26.58
N ILE A 386 -29.27 10.08 26.91
CA ILE A 386 -29.39 11.53 26.65
C ILE A 386 -28.29 12.31 27.38
N ALA A 387 -28.00 11.95 28.63
CA ALA A 387 -26.93 12.60 29.40
C ALA A 387 -25.54 12.34 28.78
N THR A 388 -25.27 11.10 28.35
CA THR A 388 -24.00 10.71 27.70
C THR A 388 -23.84 11.40 26.34
N GLU A 389 -24.90 11.48 25.53
CA GLU A 389 -24.88 12.16 24.22
C GLU A 389 -24.66 13.68 24.39
N GLN A 390 -25.31 14.29 25.38
CA GLN A 390 -25.10 15.70 25.70
C GLN A 390 -23.63 15.97 26.10
N LYS A 391 -23.01 15.04 26.83
CA LYS A 391 -21.58 15.12 27.15
C LYS A 391 -20.71 15.04 25.90
N ALA A 392 -20.97 14.10 24.99
CA ALA A 392 -20.27 13.98 23.70
C ALA A 392 -20.39 15.26 22.86
N LEU A 393 -21.61 15.81 22.75
CA LEU A 393 -21.87 17.07 22.04
C LEU A 393 -21.06 18.25 22.64
N THR A 394 -21.08 18.39 23.96
CA THR A 394 -20.35 19.48 24.66
C THR A 394 -18.84 19.39 24.39
N MET A 395 -18.33 18.17 24.24
CA MET A 395 -16.92 17.92 23.93
C MET A 395 -16.57 18.25 22.49
N ALA A 396 -17.41 17.83 21.53
CA ALA A 396 -17.26 18.19 20.12
C ALA A 396 -17.28 19.72 19.91
N GLU A 397 -18.14 20.43 20.65
CA GLU A 397 -18.18 21.89 20.65
C GLU A 397 -16.87 22.51 21.15
N LYS A 398 -16.31 21.99 22.25
CA LYS A 398 -15.03 22.46 22.79
C LYS A 398 -13.85 22.16 21.85
N SER A 399 -13.90 21.07 21.09
CA SER A 399 -12.87 20.74 20.09
C SER A 399 -13.06 21.45 18.75
N ASN A 400 -14.10 22.29 18.60
CA ASN A 400 -14.48 22.94 17.35
C ASN A 400 -14.75 21.96 16.17
N ASP A 401 -15.16 20.72 16.47
CA ASP A 401 -15.52 19.74 15.44
C ASP A 401 -16.97 19.98 14.99
N GLN A 402 -17.15 20.66 13.86
CA GLN A 402 -18.47 21.03 13.36
C GLN A 402 -19.29 19.83 12.87
N GLU A 403 -18.64 18.80 12.34
CA GLU A 403 -19.34 17.64 11.79
C GLU A 403 -19.83 16.73 12.91
N ALA A 404 -18.98 16.46 13.90
CA ALA A 404 -19.37 15.75 15.11
C ALA A 404 -20.49 16.49 15.86
N LYS A 405 -20.35 17.81 16.05
CA LYS A 405 -21.38 18.66 16.68
C LYS A 405 -22.74 18.51 16.00
N LYS A 406 -22.77 18.64 14.67
CA LYS A 406 -24.01 18.52 13.90
C LYS A 406 -24.64 17.14 14.07
N THR A 407 -23.82 16.09 13.98
CA THR A 407 -24.26 14.70 14.09
C THR A 407 -24.83 14.41 15.47
N PHE A 408 -24.11 14.76 16.54
CA PHE A 408 -24.54 14.49 17.92
C PHE A 408 -25.78 15.32 18.30
N LEU A 409 -25.91 16.56 17.81
CA LEU A 409 -27.11 17.36 18.03
C LEU A 409 -28.36 16.71 17.40
N ILE A 410 -28.23 16.11 16.21
CA ILE A 410 -29.33 15.40 15.55
C ILE A 410 -29.72 14.17 16.37
N ARG A 411 -28.73 13.37 16.81
CA ARG A 411 -28.98 12.17 17.63
C ARG A 411 -29.62 12.51 18.97
N LEU A 412 -29.11 13.52 19.67
CA LEU A 412 -29.67 13.99 20.93
C LEU A 412 -31.15 14.39 20.77
N LYS A 413 -31.48 15.15 19.73
CA LYS A 413 -32.88 15.54 19.44
C LYS A 413 -33.78 14.35 19.16
N LYS A 414 -33.28 13.33 18.45
CA LYS A 414 -34.02 12.08 18.21
C LYS A 414 -34.26 11.32 19.51
N MET A 415 -33.22 11.15 20.33
CA MET A 415 -33.35 10.49 21.64
C MET A 415 -34.36 11.19 22.55
N GLN A 416 -34.38 12.53 22.56
CA GLN A 416 -35.35 13.34 23.33
C GLN A 416 -36.79 13.19 22.85
N LYS A 417 -36.99 12.89 21.55
CA LYS A 417 -38.31 12.63 20.95
C LYS A 417 -38.74 11.17 21.01
N GLU A 418 -37.90 10.31 21.58
CA GLU A 418 -38.08 8.87 21.57
C GLU A 418 -38.02 8.21 20.18
N ASP A 419 -37.40 8.88 19.19
CA ASP A 419 -37.17 8.35 17.84
C ASP A 419 -35.88 7.49 17.79
N PRO A 420 -35.76 6.54 16.83
CA PRO A 420 -34.49 5.84 16.58
C PRO A 420 -33.33 6.82 16.32
N SER A 421 -32.28 6.74 17.14
CA SER A 421 -31.11 7.65 17.08
C SER A 421 -30.14 7.28 15.96
N TRP A 422 -30.16 6.04 15.50
CA TRP A 422 -29.41 5.58 14.34
C TRP A 422 -30.13 5.98 13.05
N LEU A 423 -29.37 6.49 12.07
CA LEU A 423 -29.89 6.79 10.73
C LEU A 423 -29.91 5.49 9.92
N GLU A 424 -30.96 5.30 9.12
CA GLU A 424 -31.02 4.26 8.06
C GLU A 424 -29.95 4.48 7.00
#